data_AF-A0A7K3GVL3-F1
#
_entry.id   AF-A0A7K3GVL3-F1
#
_cell.length_a   1.000
_cell.length_b   1.000
_cell.length_c   1.000
_cell.angle_alpha   90.00
_cell.angle_beta   90.00
_cell.angle_gamma   90.00
#
_symmetry.space_group_name_H-M   'P 1'
#
loop_
_entity.id
_entity.type
_entity.pdbx_description
1 polymer ?
#
loop_
_entity_poly.entity_id
_entity_poly.type
_entity_poly.pdbx_seq_one_letter_code
_entity_poly.pdbx_strand_id
1 'polypeptide(L)'
;MNHWHREDDTFTSPDGHCHLQHTPAEDTPWRFRHHVYDGFDTHWDASFTQDTPEQLVAQFFTHLATTTPVERTFRDVPYLVQNLDDALITPVHRAPVNPHVHHAGAQLGRVVHRR
;
A
#
# COMPACT_ATOMS: atom_id res chain seq x y z
N MET A 1 -17.75 8.64 0.74
CA MET A 1 -16.84 7.51 0.45
C MET A 1 -15.43 7.98 0.77
N ASN A 2 -14.89 7.69 1.95
CA ASN A 2 -13.52 8.02 2.41
C ASN A 2 -12.86 9.27 1.81
N HIS A 3 -13.59 10.40 1.75
CA HIS A 3 -13.18 11.68 1.16
C HIS A 3 -12.78 11.68 -0.32
N TRP A 4 -13.06 10.62 -1.08
CA TRP A 4 -12.92 10.63 -2.53
C TRP A 4 -13.84 11.69 -3.12
N HIS A 5 -13.30 12.50 -4.02
CA HIS A 5 -14.06 13.50 -4.77
C HIS A 5 -14.51 12.91 -6.09
N ARG A 6 -15.70 13.26 -6.55
CA ARG A 6 -16.22 12.87 -7.86
C ARG A 6 -16.42 14.12 -8.72
N GLU A 7 -15.86 14.11 -9.91
CA GLU A 7 -16.08 15.09 -10.96
C GLU A 7 -16.46 14.33 -12.24
N ASP A 8 -17.69 14.57 -12.72
CA ASP A 8 -18.29 13.84 -13.83
C ASP A 8 -18.23 12.31 -13.65
N ASP A 9 -17.44 11.66 -14.52
CA ASP A 9 -17.20 10.22 -14.58
C ASP A 9 -15.85 9.82 -13.95
N THR A 10 -15.19 10.76 -13.26
CA THR A 10 -13.91 10.54 -12.59
C THR A 10 -14.06 10.65 -11.07
N PHE A 11 -13.48 9.69 -10.35
CA PHE A 11 -13.30 9.73 -8.91
C PHE A 11 -11.82 9.90 -8.60
N THR A 12 -11.49 10.81 -7.68
CA THR A 12 -10.13 11.12 -7.27
C THR A 12 -9.97 10.85 -5.78
N SER A 13 -8.89 10.18 -5.39
CA SER A 13 -8.57 9.89 -4.00
C SER A 13 -8.26 11.18 -3.21
N PRO A 14 -8.36 11.16 -1.86
CA PRO A 14 -8.13 12.36 -1.04
C PRO A 14 -6.72 12.95 -1.15
N ASP A 15 -5.72 12.11 -1.48
CA ASP A 15 -4.33 12.50 -1.71
C ASP A 15 -4.07 12.96 -3.16
N GLY A 16 -5.06 12.84 -4.05
CA GLY A 16 -4.95 13.21 -5.45
C GLY A 16 -4.11 12.27 -6.31
N HIS A 17 -3.61 11.15 -5.76
CA HIS A 17 -2.69 10.25 -6.48
C HIS A 17 -3.39 9.14 -7.25
N CYS A 18 -4.63 8.82 -6.92
CA CYS A 18 -5.42 7.79 -7.59
C CYS A 18 -6.64 8.40 -8.28
N HIS A 19 -6.81 8.03 -9.55
CA HIS A 19 -7.97 8.39 -10.36
C HIS A 19 -8.67 7.13 -10.86
N LEU A 20 -9.98 7.08 -10.70
CA LEU A 20 -10.87 6.09 -11.28
C LEU A 20 -11.75 6.77 -12.32
N GLN A 21 -11.76 6.28 -13.55
CA GLN A 21 -12.64 6.73 -14.61
C GLN A 21 -13.65 5.63 -14.96
N HIS A 22 -14.92 5.99 -15.06
CA HIS A 22 -16.00 5.09 -15.46
C HIS A 22 -16.62 5.54 -16.79
N THR A 23 -16.35 4.83 -17.88
CA THR A 23 -16.83 5.12 -19.24
C THR A 23 -17.65 3.95 -19.79
N PRO A 24 -18.98 3.89 -19.50
CA PRO A 24 -19.83 2.73 -19.83
C PRO A 24 -19.90 2.36 -21.32
N ALA A 25 -19.61 3.31 -22.20
CA ALA A 25 -19.66 3.12 -23.66
C ALA A 25 -18.40 2.45 -24.23
N GLU A 26 -17.37 2.20 -23.41
CA GLU A 26 -16.11 1.62 -23.83
C GLU A 26 -15.98 0.15 -23.41
N ASP A 27 -15.15 -0.60 -24.13
CA ASP A 27 -14.89 -2.03 -23.88
C ASP A 27 -14.29 -2.30 -22.49
N THR A 28 -13.52 -1.32 -21.99
CA THR A 28 -12.99 -1.26 -20.62
C THR A 28 -13.67 -0.13 -19.86
N PRO A 29 -14.89 -0.34 -19.33
CA PRO A 29 -15.65 0.73 -18.70
C PRO A 29 -15.01 1.24 -17.42
N TRP A 30 -14.14 0.47 -16.77
CA TRP A 30 -13.47 0.90 -15.54
C TRP A 30 -11.97 0.99 -15.75
N ARG A 31 -11.39 2.16 -15.45
CA ARG A 31 -9.94 2.38 -15.46
C ARG A 31 -9.49 3.05 -14.18
N PHE A 32 -8.50 2.45 -13.55
CA PHE A 32 -7.82 2.95 -12.36
C PHE A 32 -6.40 3.33 -12.76
N ARG A 33 -5.96 4.50 -12.32
CA ARG A 33 -4.58 4.96 -12.48
C ARG A 33 -4.12 5.53 -11.16
N HIS A 34 -2.95 5.11 -10.72
CA HIS A 34 -2.30 5.64 -9.55
C HIS A 34 -0.90 6.10 -9.90
N HIS A 35 -0.52 7.25 -9.35
CA HIS A 35 0.80 7.82 -9.56
C HIS A 35 1.17 8.76 -8.40
N VAL A 36 2.28 8.46 -7.72
CA VAL A 36 2.82 9.32 -6.66
C VAL A 36 3.97 10.17 -7.20
N TYR A 37 4.97 9.51 -7.80
CA TYR A 37 6.14 10.17 -8.39
C TYR A 37 6.51 9.57 -9.74
N ASP A 38 6.75 10.47 -10.69
CA ASP A 38 7.18 10.09 -12.04
C ASP A 38 8.63 9.61 -11.99
N GLY A 39 8.93 8.53 -12.71
CA GLY A 39 10.26 7.95 -12.78
C GLY A 39 10.69 6.98 -11.66
N PHE A 40 9.81 6.63 -10.70
CA PHE A 40 10.13 5.72 -9.59
C PHE A 40 9.34 4.39 -9.56
N ASP A 41 8.70 4.02 -10.68
CA ASP A 41 7.87 2.80 -10.79
C ASP A 41 6.78 2.69 -9.69
N THR A 42 6.32 3.86 -9.21
CA THR A 42 5.19 3.97 -8.27
C THR A 42 3.85 4.08 -8.99
N HIS A 43 3.89 3.99 -10.32
CA HIS A 43 2.71 4.02 -11.16
C HIS A 43 2.11 2.62 -11.27
N TRP A 44 0.80 2.53 -11.17
CA TRP A 44 0.10 1.33 -11.57
C TRP A 44 -1.23 1.71 -12.22
N ASP A 45 -1.66 0.85 -13.14
CA ASP A 45 -2.97 0.94 -13.74
C ASP A 45 -3.69 -0.40 -13.60
N ALA A 46 -5.02 -0.33 -13.52
CA ALA A 46 -5.88 -1.50 -13.59
C ALA A 46 -7.08 -1.14 -14.45
N SER A 47 -7.51 -2.07 -15.31
CA SER A 47 -8.72 -1.89 -16.10
C SER A 47 -9.58 -3.15 -16.01
N PHE A 48 -10.89 -2.94 -16.04
CA PHE A 48 -11.86 -4.01 -16.08
C PHE A 48 -12.72 -3.86 -17.33
N THR A 49 -12.87 -4.96 -18.06
CA THR A 49 -13.72 -5.05 -19.25
C THR A 49 -15.19 -5.09 -18.86
N GLN A 50 -16.07 -4.88 -19.83
CA GLN A 50 -17.51 -4.99 -19.64
C GLN A 50 -17.96 -6.39 -19.16
N ASP A 51 -17.17 -7.43 -19.47
CA ASP A 51 -17.42 -8.80 -19.02
C ASP A 51 -17.06 -9.04 -17.54
N THR A 52 -16.37 -8.09 -16.89
CA THR A 52 -16.02 -8.22 -15.47
C THR A 52 -17.27 -8.03 -14.62
N PRO A 53 -17.61 -8.97 -13.72
CA PRO A 53 -18.75 -8.81 -12.83
C PRO A 53 -18.65 -7.53 -12.00
N GLU A 54 -19.70 -6.71 -12.00
CA GLU A 54 -19.72 -5.41 -11.30
C GLU A 54 -19.36 -5.55 -9.81
N GLN A 55 -19.76 -6.66 -9.18
CA GLN A 55 -19.44 -6.92 -7.78
C GLN A 55 -17.93 -7.02 -7.53
N LEU A 56 -17.15 -7.55 -8.48
CA LEU A 56 -15.70 -7.63 -8.37
C LEU A 56 -15.08 -6.24 -8.45
N VAL A 57 -15.53 -5.41 -9.40
CA VAL A 57 -15.08 -4.01 -9.53
C VAL A 57 -15.44 -3.21 -8.27
N ALA A 58 -16.64 -3.39 -7.74
CA ALA A 58 -17.09 -2.73 -6.52
C ALA A 58 -16.25 -3.14 -5.30
N GLN A 59 -15.91 -4.43 -5.16
CA GLN A 59 -15.02 -4.91 -4.09
C GLN A 59 -13.60 -4.36 -4.26
N PHE A 60 -13.06 -4.37 -5.49
CA PHE A 60 -11.76 -3.77 -5.78
C PHE A 60 -11.72 -2.30 -5.36
N PHE A 61 -12.72 -1.51 -5.77
CA PHE A 61 -12.80 -0.09 -5.41
C PHE A 61 -13.03 0.11 -3.91
N THR A 62 -13.82 -0.74 -3.25
CA THR A 62 -14.03 -0.68 -1.79
C THR A 62 -12.73 -0.91 -1.03
N HIS A 63 -11.93 -1.90 -1.44
CA HIS A 63 -10.62 -2.16 -0.87
C HIS A 63 -9.62 -1.06 -1.21
N LEU A 64 -9.66 -0.50 -2.41
CA LEU A 64 -8.79 0.61 -2.81
C LEU A 64 -9.09 1.89 -2.01
N ALA A 65 -10.37 2.18 -1.76
CA ALA A 65 -10.78 3.37 -1.04
C ALA A 65 -10.59 3.23 0.48
N THR A 66 -10.24 2.05 1.01
CA THR A 66 -10.11 1.84 2.46
C THR A 66 -8.96 2.66 3.05
N THR A 67 -9.17 3.20 4.25
CA THR A 67 -8.11 3.84 5.03
C THR A 67 -7.38 2.84 5.94
N THR A 68 -7.71 1.54 5.82
CA THR A 68 -7.07 0.49 6.62
C THR A 68 -5.62 0.32 6.16
N PRO A 69 -4.62 0.49 7.05
CA PRO A 69 -3.23 0.32 6.68
C PRO A 69 -2.92 -1.11 6.22
N VAL A 70 -2.07 -1.24 5.20
CA VAL A 70 -1.56 -2.53 4.72
C VAL A 70 -0.26 -2.86 5.42
N GLU A 71 -0.17 -4.05 6.04
CA GLU A 71 1.06 -4.55 6.63
C GLU A 71 2.08 -4.93 5.55
N ARG A 72 3.32 -4.43 5.68
CA ARG A 72 4.44 -4.75 4.80
C ARG A 72 5.73 -4.84 5.59
N THR A 73 6.69 -5.62 5.09
CA THR A 73 8.06 -5.58 5.56
C THR A 73 8.65 -4.20 5.27
N PHE A 74 9.34 -3.58 6.24
CA PHE A 74 9.85 -2.22 6.09
C PHE A 74 10.76 -2.04 4.85
N ARG A 75 11.56 -3.06 4.51
CA ARG A 75 12.43 -3.06 3.32
C ARG A 75 11.68 -3.01 1.98
N ASP A 76 10.40 -3.38 1.96
CA ASP A 76 9.57 -3.40 0.76
C ASP A 76 8.82 -2.06 0.57
N VAL A 77 8.95 -1.13 1.52
CA VAL A 77 8.43 0.24 1.38
C VAL A 77 9.42 1.04 0.53
N PRO A 78 8.98 1.73 -0.54
CA PRO A 78 9.88 2.55 -1.36
C PRO A 78 10.64 3.59 -0.51
N TYR A 79 11.93 3.76 -0.78
CA TYR A 79 12.83 4.61 0.03
C TYR A 79 12.32 6.06 0.19
N LEU A 80 11.75 6.66 -0.86
CA LEU A 80 11.19 8.01 -0.78
C LEU A 80 10.01 8.08 0.20
N VAL A 81 9.11 7.09 0.17
CA VAL A 81 7.97 7.01 1.10
C VAL A 81 8.42 6.79 2.55
N GLN A 82 9.60 6.20 2.78
CA GLN A 82 10.17 6.08 4.13
C GLN A 82 10.64 7.43 4.71
N ASN A 83 10.96 8.40 3.85
CA ASN A 83 11.62 9.66 4.25
C ASN A 83 10.76 10.90 3.99
N LEU A 84 9.72 10.78 3.16
CA LEU A 84 8.73 11.81 2.90
C LEU A 84 7.56 11.57 3.86
N ASP A 85 7.07 12.62 4.53
CA ASP A 85 5.94 12.58 5.47
C ASP A 85 4.58 12.27 4.78
N ASP A 86 4.62 11.71 3.56
CA ASP A 86 3.46 11.40 2.72
C ASP A 86 2.78 10.07 3.10
N ALA A 87 3.40 9.25 3.96
CA ALA A 87 2.79 8.03 4.49
C ALA A 87 3.03 7.86 5.99
N LEU A 88 1.95 7.56 6.72
CA LEU A 88 2.05 7.19 8.14
C LEU A 88 2.50 5.74 8.27
N ILE A 89 3.79 5.52 8.54
CA ILE A 89 4.35 4.20 8.82
C ILE A 89 4.27 3.93 10.32
N THR A 90 3.35 3.05 10.72
CA THR A 90 3.26 2.58 12.11
C THR A 90 3.93 1.22 12.24
N PRO A 91 4.99 1.07 13.06
CA PRO A 91 5.55 -0.24 13.35
C PRO A 91 4.48 -1.16 13.96
N VAL A 92 4.25 -2.31 13.35
CA VAL A 92 3.41 -3.35 13.94
C VAL A 92 4.23 -3.98 15.08
N HIS A 93 3.97 -3.59 16.33
CA HIS A 93 4.61 -4.22 17.50
C HIS A 93 4.09 -5.65 17.69
N ARG A 94 4.46 -6.56 16.80
CA ARG A 94 4.10 -7.98 16.92
C ARG A 94 5.09 -8.90 16.21
N ALA A 95 6.29 -9.01 16.76
CA ALA A 95 7.01 -10.28 16.77
C ALA A 95 7.87 -10.37 18.04
N PRO A 96 7.73 -11.43 18.85
CA PRO A 96 8.62 -11.68 19.97
C PRO A 96 10.04 -11.77 19.43
N VAL A 97 10.96 -11.08 20.10
CA VAL A 97 12.41 -11.14 19.84
C VAL A 97 12.78 -12.60 19.61
N ASN A 98 13.28 -12.92 18.42
CA ASN A 98 13.66 -14.27 18.04
C ASN A 98 14.58 -14.85 19.14
N PRO A 99 14.21 -15.96 19.81
CA PRO A 99 14.95 -16.50 20.96
C PRO A 99 16.40 -16.89 20.61
N HIS A 100 16.74 -17.02 19.32
CA HIS A 100 18.11 -17.24 18.88
C HIS A 100 19.03 -16.01 19.03
N VAL A 101 18.49 -14.80 19.13
CA VAL A 101 19.29 -13.57 19.37
C VAL A 101 19.71 -13.46 20.83
N HIS A 102 18.90 -13.98 21.77
CA HIS A 102 19.25 -14.03 23.19
C HIS A 102 20.41 -15.01 23.48
N HIS A 103 20.53 -16.11 22.73
CA HIS A 103 21.58 -17.10 22.96
C HIS A 103 22.97 -16.62 22.51
N ALA A 104 23.06 -15.78 21.46
CA ALA A 104 24.32 -15.20 21.01
C ALA A 104 24.89 -14.17 22.02
N GLY A 105 24.02 -13.37 22.66
CA GLY A 105 24.42 -12.45 23.73
C GLY A 105 24.87 -13.14 25.02
N ALA A 106 24.22 -14.25 25.39
CA ALA A 106 24.55 -15.00 26.60
C ALA A 106 25.90 -15.74 26.51
N GLN A 107 26.34 -16.14 25.31
CA GLN A 107 27.65 -16.79 25.12
C GLN A 107 28.82 -15.80 25.20
N LEU A 108 28.63 -14.54 24.83
CA LEU A 108 29.67 -13.50 24.93
C LEU A 108 29.94 -13.06 26.39
N GLY A 109 28.91 -13.06 27.24
CA GLY A 109 29.07 -12.75 28.67
C GLY A 109 29.82 -13.81 29.48
N ARG A 110 29.86 -15.07 29.01
CA ARG A 110 30.49 -16.18 29.74
C ARG A 110 31.99 -16.34 29.45
N VAL A 111 32.48 -15.75 28.35
CA VAL A 111 33.91 -15.76 27.99
C VAL A 111 34.70 -14.65 28.70
N VAL A 112 34.06 -13.54 29.07
CA VAL A 112 34.71 -12.40 29.74
C VAL A 112 34.96 -12.63 31.23
N HIS A 113 34.31 -13.62 31.86
CA HIS A 113 34.48 -13.94 33.29
C HIS A 113 35.45 -15.09 33.59
N ARG A 114 36.24 -15.52 32.59
CA ARG A 114 37.33 -16.51 32.77
C ARG A 114 38.64 -15.94 32.20
N ARG A 115 39.21 -14.98 32.91
CA ARG A 115 40.65 -14.70 32.90
C ARG A 115 41.06 -14.16 34.25
#